data_AF-A0A7S0F8D5-F1
#
_entry.id   AF-A0A7S0F8D5-F1
#
_cell.length_a   1.000
_cell.length_b   1.000
_cell.length_c   1.000
_cell.angle_alpha   90.00
_cell.angle_beta   90.00
_cell.angle_gamma   90.00
#
_symmetry.space_group_name_H-M   'P 1'
#
loop_
_entity.id
_entity.type
_entity.pdbx_description
1 polymer ?
#
loop_
_entity_poly.entity_id
_entity_poly.type
_entity_poly.pdbx_seq_one_letter_code
_entity_poly.pdbx_strand_id
1 'polypeptide(L)'
;AHILGSGQCGALPRIVLRLFLVQNPLGAVLVYCNFMSSGLRALFFMCDVMGALMLGSVFFQASGSVTGKRSRGNCTSNNPQEQLGRLLAIGVGSILLSGIPGVFLGSMHTRSFKKFEYEGCPEWDRQLRSWRIQDRMIWFFGLLYTGFCVFFIMVFLANISPADHHGWAISGIVSVVEDTIVIPFCVALFVPVLATLTLHFVSCAKKVEKQELIRQRRQQIHEEGILTLPVVSV
;
A
#
# COMPACT_ATOMS: atom_id res chain seq x y z
N ALA A 1 8.23 -11.50 -19.12
CA ALA A 1 9.29 -12.33 -18.50
C ALA A 1 10.69 -12.14 -19.13
N HIS A 2 10.99 -11.00 -19.76
CA HIS A 2 12.24 -10.79 -20.52
C HIS A 2 13.43 -10.24 -19.70
N ILE A 3 13.35 -10.19 -18.35
CA ILE A 3 14.23 -9.36 -17.52
C ILE A 3 15.45 -10.12 -16.93
N LEU A 4 15.50 -11.45 -16.98
CA LEU A 4 16.52 -12.23 -16.24
C LEU A 4 17.63 -12.87 -17.11
N GLY A 5 17.79 -12.41 -18.35
CA GLY A 5 18.60 -13.09 -19.37
C GLY A 5 19.89 -12.39 -19.80
N SER A 6 20.72 -11.87 -18.90
CA SER A 6 22.16 -11.67 -19.14
C SER A 6 22.85 -11.19 -17.86
N GLY A 7 24.02 -11.76 -17.55
CA GLY A 7 24.82 -11.49 -16.34
C GLY A 7 25.48 -10.11 -16.31
N GLN A 8 24.77 -9.05 -16.71
CA GLN A 8 25.26 -7.69 -16.58
C GLN A 8 24.89 -7.15 -15.20
N CYS A 9 25.90 -6.95 -14.35
CA CYS A 9 25.77 -6.31 -13.04
C CYS A 9 25.06 -4.94 -13.10
N GLY A 10 25.08 -4.27 -14.27
CA GLY A 10 24.34 -3.03 -14.55
C GLY A 10 22.81 -3.15 -14.67
N ALA A 11 22.23 -4.36 -14.69
CA ALA A 11 20.78 -4.54 -14.76
C ALA A 11 20.08 -4.35 -13.40
N LEU A 12 20.77 -4.60 -12.29
CA LEU A 12 20.25 -4.49 -10.94
C LEU A 12 19.69 -3.09 -10.61
N PRO A 13 20.45 -1.98 -10.80
CA PRO A 13 19.93 -0.64 -10.51
C PRO A 13 18.71 -0.28 -11.36
N ARG A 14 18.62 -0.77 -12.61
CA ARG A 14 17.44 -0.57 -13.47
C ARG A 14 16.21 -1.32 -12.97
N ILE A 15 16.40 -2.54 -12.45
CA ILE A 15 15.31 -3.34 -11.87
C ILE A 15 14.84 -2.69 -10.57
N VAL A 16 15.76 -2.29 -9.69
CA VAL A 16 15.46 -1.60 -8.43
C VAL A 16 14.71 -0.30 -8.71
N LEU A 17 15.17 0.53 -9.66
CA LEU A 17 14.51 1.77 -10.01
C LEU A 17 13.08 1.54 -10.55
N ARG A 18 12.89 0.54 -11.43
CA ARG A 18 11.55 0.20 -11.93
C ARG A 18 10.65 -0.32 -10.82
N LEU A 19 11.17 -1.17 -9.94
CA LEU A 19 10.42 -1.72 -8.82
C LEU A 19 10.03 -0.61 -7.84
N PHE A 20 10.96 0.33 -7.56
CA PHE A 20 10.69 1.52 -6.77
C PHE A 20 9.57 2.36 -7.40
N LEU A 21 9.64 2.68 -8.70
CA LEU A 21 8.60 3.46 -9.38
C LEU A 21 7.23 2.78 -9.39
N VAL A 22 7.19 1.45 -9.43
CA VAL A 22 5.93 0.67 -9.43
C VAL A 22 5.36 0.50 -8.01
N GLN A 23 6.22 0.36 -7.01
CA GLN A 23 5.81 0.18 -5.60
C GLN A 23 5.54 1.49 -4.88
N ASN A 24 6.19 2.58 -5.30
CA ASN A 24 6.00 3.89 -4.68
C ASN A 24 4.57 4.38 -4.98
N PRO A 25 3.78 4.77 -3.96
CA PRO A 25 2.41 5.24 -4.17
C PRO A 25 2.33 6.45 -5.12
N LEU A 26 3.31 7.35 -5.10
CA LEU A 26 3.38 8.50 -6.01
C LEU A 26 3.66 8.06 -7.46
N GLY A 27 4.58 7.11 -7.64
CA GLY A 27 4.87 6.52 -8.95
C GLY A 27 3.67 5.74 -9.49
N ALA A 28 2.98 5.00 -8.63
CA ALA A 28 1.78 4.24 -8.97
C ALA A 28 0.65 5.15 -9.49
N VAL A 29 0.49 6.38 -8.98
CA VAL A 29 -0.51 7.32 -9.51
C VAL A 29 -0.21 7.69 -10.97
N LEU A 30 1.07 7.81 -11.34
CA LEU A 30 1.52 8.20 -12.67
C LEU A 30 1.55 7.04 -13.68
N VAL A 31 1.74 5.80 -13.22
CA VAL A 31 1.77 4.63 -14.10
C VAL A 31 0.36 4.25 -14.52
N TYR A 32 0.05 4.38 -15.80
CA TYR A 32 -1.22 3.93 -16.38
C TYR A 32 -1.48 2.46 -16.03
N CYS A 33 -2.67 2.17 -15.52
CA CYS A 33 -3.08 0.83 -15.16
C CYS A 33 -4.53 0.60 -15.53
N ASN A 34 -4.77 -0.42 -16.34
CA ASN A 34 -6.13 -0.80 -16.74
C ASN A 34 -7.00 -1.26 -15.55
N PHE A 35 -6.38 -1.67 -14.44
CA PHE A 35 -7.10 -2.23 -13.29
C PHE A 35 -7.70 -1.14 -12.39
N MET A 36 -7.06 0.02 -12.28
CA MET A 36 -7.34 1.01 -11.24
C MET A 36 -7.16 2.42 -11.80
N SER A 37 -8.19 3.25 -11.65
CA SER A 37 -8.10 4.65 -12.07
C SER A 37 -7.09 5.41 -11.20
N SER A 38 -6.39 6.39 -11.79
CA SER A 38 -5.47 7.26 -11.05
C SER A 38 -6.16 7.98 -9.89
N GLY A 39 -7.44 8.32 -10.03
CA GLY A 39 -8.23 8.94 -8.96
C GLY A 39 -8.41 8.03 -7.73
N LEU A 40 -8.65 6.74 -7.94
CA LEU A 40 -8.80 5.78 -6.83
C LEU A 40 -7.47 5.55 -6.10
N ARG A 41 -6.34 5.60 -6.83
CA ARG A 41 -5.00 5.56 -6.23
C ARG A 41 -4.72 6.78 -5.35
N ALA A 42 -5.05 7.97 -5.87
CA ALA A 42 -4.93 9.21 -5.12
C ALA A 42 -5.81 9.18 -3.86
N LEU A 43 -7.03 8.64 -3.95
CA LEU A 43 -7.91 8.49 -2.81
C LEU A 43 -7.30 7.59 -1.72
N PHE A 44 -6.76 6.42 -2.08
CA PHE A 44 -6.08 5.54 -1.12
C PHE A 44 -4.86 6.19 -0.48
N PHE A 45 -4.06 6.89 -1.27
CA PHE A 45 -2.93 7.67 -0.76
C PHE A 45 -3.39 8.75 0.24
N MET A 46 -4.47 9.48 -0.06
CA MET A 46 -5.02 10.49 0.84
C MET A 46 -5.58 9.87 2.12
N CYS A 47 -6.29 8.74 2.03
CA CYS A 47 -6.77 8.01 3.20
C CYS A 47 -5.60 7.58 4.11
N ASP A 48 -4.51 7.10 3.51
CA ASP A 48 -3.32 6.64 4.24
C ASP A 48 -2.63 7.81 4.97
N VAL A 49 -2.32 8.89 4.24
CA VAL A 49 -1.70 10.10 4.81
C VAL A 49 -2.57 10.72 5.90
N MET A 50 -3.86 10.94 5.64
CA MET A 50 -4.76 11.57 6.61
C MET A 50 -5.04 10.66 7.80
N GLY A 51 -5.09 9.34 7.58
CA GLY A 51 -5.18 8.34 8.65
C GLY A 51 -3.96 8.37 9.56
N ALA A 52 -2.76 8.36 8.99
CA ALA A 52 -1.51 8.45 9.75
C ALA A 52 -1.42 9.74 10.58
N LEU A 53 -1.78 10.89 9.99
CA LEU A 53 -1.81 12.18 10.69
C LEU A 53 -2.84 12.19 11.82
N MET A 54 -4.05 11.67 11.59
CA MET A 54 -5.09 11.55 12.61
C MET A 54 -4.63 10.67 13.77
N LEU A 55 -4.01 9.51 13.49
CA LEU A 55 -3.47 8.62 14.52
C LEU A 55 -2.32 9.25 15.29
N GLY A 56 -1.44 9.98 14.61
CA GLY A 56 -0.44 10.83 15.26
C GLY A 56 -1.10 11.81 16.23
N SER A 57 -2.14 12.52 15.80
CA SER A 57 -2.90 13.42 16.67
C SER A 57 -3.54 12.72 17.88
N VAL A 58 -4.10 11.52 17.70
CA VAL A 58 -4.65 10.71 18.82
C VAL A 58 -3.52 10.33 19.79
N PHE A 59 -2.36 9.91 19.27
CA PHE A 59 -1.22 9.53 20.07
C PHE A 59 -0.64 10.69 20.87
N PHE A 60 -0.50 11.86 20.26
CA PHE A 60 -0.04 13.08 20.93
C PHE A 60 -1.01 13.53 22.03
N GLN A 61 -2.33 13.42 21.80
CA GLN A 61 -3.34 13.69 22.84
C GLN A 61 -3.25 12.68 23.98
N ALA A 62 -3.23 11.39 23.66
CA ALA A 62 -3.29 10.33 24.66
C ALA A 62 -1.98 10.21 25.45
N SER A 63 -0.83 10.50 24.85
CA SER A 63 0.46 10.53 25.56
C SER A 63 0.60 11.70 26.53
N GLY A 64 -0.30 12.69 26.48
CA GLY A 64 -0.17 13.91 27.28
C GLY A 64 1.09 14.73 26.94
N SER A 65 1.75 14.42 25.81
CA SER A 65 2.91 15.14 25.31
C SER A 65 2.54 16.53 24.81
N VAL A 66 1.25 16.81 24.64
CA VAL A 66 0.73 18.09 24.19
C VAL A 66 -0.08 18.72 25.30
N THR A 67 0.24 19.97 25.61
CA THR A 67 -0.43 20.69 26.68
C THR A 67 -1.62 21.45 26.10
N GLY A 68 -2.84 21.07 26.50
CA GLY A 68 -4.04 21.81 26.12
C GLY A 68 -4.02 23.22 26.72
N LYS A 69 -4.51 24.23 25.98
CA LYS A 69 -4.53 25.65 26.41
C LYS A 69 -5.19 25.91 27.77
N ARG A 70 -5.94 24.95 28.32
CA ARG A 70 -6.69 25.07 29.59
C ARG A 70 -6.24 24.11 30.70
N SER A 71 -5.17 23.33 30.54
CA SER A 71 -4.75 22.39 31.58
C SER A 71 -4.05 23.12 32.73
N ARG A 72 -4.71 23.23 33.89
CA ARG A 72 -4.12 23.73 35.14
C ARG A 72 -3.51 22.56 35.92
N GLY A 73 -2.19 22.44 35.90
CA GLY A 73 -1.42 21.56 36.78
C GLY A 73 -0.86 20.32 36.09
N ASN A 74 0.47 20.20 36.11
CA ASN A 74 1.21 19.05 35.59
C ASN A 74 0.92 17.79 36.42
N CYS A 75 0.02 16.92 35.95
CA CYS A 75 -0.06 15.55 36.44
C CYS A 75 0.98 14.69 35.71
N THR A 76 2.23 14.72 36.16
CA THR A 76 3.25 13.76 35.72
C THR A 76 3.03 12.43 36.46
N SER A 77 2.42 11.45 35.80
CA SER A 77 2.43 10.08 36.32
C SER A 77 3.87 9.55 36.19
N ASN A 78 4.61 9.49 37.29
CA ASN A 78 6.01 9.03 37.30
C ASN A 78 6.16 7.52 37.09
N ASN A 79 5.06 6.79 36.84
CA ASN A 79 5.07 5.34 36.71
C ASN A 79 5.35 4.92 35.26
N PRO A 80 6.54 4.38 34.95
CA PRO A 80 6.89 3.97 33.58
C PRO A 80 5.99 2.86 33.04
N GLN A 81 5.40 2.03 33.92
CA GLN A 81 4.49 0.95 33.54
C GLN A 81 3.15 1.46 32.99
N GLU A 82 2.60 2.53 33.59
CA GLU A 82 1.37 3.17 33.10
C GLU A 82 1.60 3.83 31.74
N GLN A 83 2.75 4.50 31.59
CA GLN A 83 3.16 5.09 30.32
C GLN A 83 3.32 4.04 29.23
N LEU A 84 3.96 2.90 29.51
CA LEU A 84 4.12 1.80 28.56
C LEU A 84 2.76 1.18 28.17
N GLY A 85 1.89 0.91 29.14
CA GLY A 85 0.56 0.35 28.89
C GLY A 85 -0.30 1.26 28.02
N ARG A 86 -0.25 2.57 28.25
CA ARG A 86 -0.93 3.58 27.44
C ARG A 86 -0.38 3.63 26.01
N LEU A 87 0.94 3.65 25.84
CA LEU A 87 1.59 3.63 24.53
C LEU A 87 1.20 2.38 23.72
N LEU A 88 1.16 1.22 24.38
CA LEU A 88 0.77 -0.04 23.73
C LEU A 88 -0.71 -0.07 23.35
N ALA A 89 -1.60 0.37 24.25
CA ALA A 89 -3.04 0.44 23.96
C ALA A 89 -3.32 1.38 22.77
N ILE A 90 -2.65 2.54 22.72
CA ILE A 90 -2.75 3.46 21.59
C ILE A 90 -2.17 2.81 20.33
N GLY A 91 -0.98 2.20 20.41
CA GLY A 91 -0.34 1.56 19.26
C GLY A 91 -1.22 0.49 18.62
N VAL A 92 -1.79 -0.40 19.43
CA VAL A 92 -2.72 -1.45 18.96
C VAL A 92 -4.00 -0.83 18.40
N GLY A 93 -4.59 0.13 19.12
CA GLY A 93 -5.79 0.84 18.66
C GLY A 93 -5.57 1.53 17.32
N SER A 94 -4.40 2.16 17.15
CA SER A 94 -3.97 2.83 15.93
C SER A 94 -3.83 1.87 14.76
N ILE A 95 -3.14 0.74 14.93
CA ILE A 95 -2.98 -0.27 13.88
C ILE A 95 -4.34 -0.80 13.41
N LEU A 96 -5.26 -1.04 14.34
CA LEU A 96 -6.61 -1.48 14.00
C LEU A 96 -7.37 -0.37 13.26
N LEU A 97 -7.33 0.88 13.75
CA LEU A 97 -8.08 1.98 13.15
C LEU A 97 -7.57 2.37 11.75
N SER A 98 -6.26 2.38 11.50
CA SER A 98 -5.71 2.65 10.16
C SER A 98 -5.79 1.45 9.23
N GLY A 99 -5.60 0.25 9.75
CA GLY A 99 -5.59 -0.97 8.95
C GLY A 99 -6.98 -1.33 8.41
N ILE A 100 -8.04 -1.11 9.20
CA ILE A 100 -9.40 -1.51 8.83
C ILE A 100 -9.87 -0.83 7.52
N PRO A 101 -9.79 0.50 7.36
CA PRO A 101 -10.16 1.16 6.09
C PRO A 101 -9.35 0.63 4.92
N GLY A 102 -8.04 0.47 5.08
CA GLY A 102 -7.15 -0.02 4.02
C GLY A 102 -7.49 -1.44 3.58
N VAL A 103 -7.66 -2.37 4.52
CA VAL A 103 -8.02 -3.77 4.24
C VAL A 103 -9.43 -3.87 3.65
N PHE A 104 -10.38 -3.11 4.20
CA PHE A 104 -11.76 -3.09 3.71
C PHE A 104 -11.84 -2.58 2.26
N LEU A 105 -11.18 -1.45 1.97
CA LEU A 105 -11.12 -0.88 0.64
C LEU A 105 -10.33 -1.79 -0.33
N GLY A 106 -9.24 -2.39 0.13
CA GLY A 106 -8.44 -3.35 -0.64
C GLY A 106 -9.22 -4.61 -0.99
N SER A 107 -10.04 -5.12 -0.06
CA SER A 107 -10.93 -6.25 -0.30
C SER A 107 -11.97 -5.93 -1.38
N MET A 108 -12.60 -4.76 -1.31
CA MET A 108 -13.55 -4.31 -2.35
C MET A 108 -12.91 -4.10 -3.73
N HIS A 109 -11.60 -3.84 -3.76
CA HIS A 109 -10.85 -3.67 -5.02
C HIS A 109 -10.51 -5.01 -5.71
N THR A 110 -10.70 -6.15 -5.06
CA THR A 110 -10.39 -7.45 -5.69
C THR A 110 -11.34 -7.74 -6.86
N ARG A 111 -10.88 -7.46 -8.08
CA ARG A 111 -11.61 -7.73 -9.33
C ARG A 111 -11.17 -9.05 -9.95
N SER A 112 -12.10 -9.99 -10.04
CA SER A 112 -11.91 -11.22 -10.82
C SER A 112 -12.33 -10.99 -12.27
N PHE A 113 -11.41 -11.26 -13.20
CA PHE A 113 -11.70 -11.21 -14.63
C PHE A 113 -12.38 -12.51 -15.05
N LYS A 114 -13.65 -12.40 -15.41
CA LYS A 114 -14.40 -13.49 -16.03
C LYS A 114 -14.29 -13.33 -17.54
N LYS A 115 -14.02 -14.43 -18.25
CA LYS A 115 -14.12 -14.48 -19.71
C LYS A 115 -15.60 -14.62 -20.07
N PHE A 116 -16.03 -13.84 -21.06
CA PHE A 116 -17.38 -13.88 -21.60
C PHE A 116 -17.31 -14.28 -23.08
N GLU A 117 -18.39 -14.85 -23.60
CA GLU A 117 -18.45 -15.42 -24.95
C GLU A 117 -18.40 -14.33 -26.04
N TYR A 118 -19.10 -13.21 -25.82
CA TYR A 118 -19.10 -12.05 -26.71
C TYR A 118 -19.28 -10.74 -25.93
N GLU A 119 -18.89 -9.62 -26.53
CA GLU A 119 -19.05 -8.28 -25.96
C GLU A 119 -20.53 -7.88 -25.96
N GLY A 120 -21.03 -7.40 -24.81
CA GLY A 120 -22.44 -6.97 -24.67
C GLY A 120 -23.43 -8.05 -24.25
N CYS A 121 -22.97 -9.25 -23.85
CA CYS A 121 -23.87 -10.22 -23.24
C CYS A 121 -24.47 -9.70 -21.92
N PRO A 122 -25.68 -10.15 -21.50
CA PRO A 122 -26.31 -9.68 -20.26
C PRO A 122 -25.43 -9.86 -19.01
N GLU A 123 -24.59 -10.89 -18.99
CA GLU A 123 -23.65 -11.19 -17.91
C GLU A 123 -22.50 -10.16 -17.85
N TRP A 124 -22.01 -9.71 -19.02
CA TRP A 124 -21.01 -8.64 -19.13
C TRP A 124 -21.52 -7.35 -18.51
N ASP A 125 -22.75 -6.95 -18.85
CA ASP A 125 -23.37 -5.73 -18.32
C ASP A 125 -23.60 -5.81 -16.81
N ARG A 126 -24.01 -6.98 -16.29
CA ARG A 126 -24.15 -7.22 -14.85
C ARG A 126 -22.80 -7.06 -14.13
N GLN A 127 -21.73 -7.62 -14.70
CA GLN A 127 -20.38 -7.49 -14.16
C GLN A 127 -19.92 -6.03 -14.15
N LEU A 128 -20.11 -5.30 -15.25
CA LEU A 128 -19.76 -3.88 -15.34
C LEU A 128 -20.54 -3.02 -14.34
N ARG A 129 -21.85 -3.30 -14.16
CA ARG A 129 -22.66 -2.61 -13.14
C ARG A 129 -22.14 -2.89 -11.74
N SER A 130 -21.79 -4.13 -11.44
CA SER A 130 -21.19 -4.50 -10.15
C SER A 130 -19.89 -3.73 -9.89
N TRP A 131 -18.98 -3.66 -10.87
CA TRP A 131 -17.73 -2.90 -10.74
C TRP A 131 -17.98 -1.39 -10.54
N ARG A 132 -18.93 -0.80 -11.27
CA ARG A 132 -19.30 0.62 -11.09
C ARG A 132 -19.92 0.89 -9.71
N ILE A 133 -20.68 -0.07 -9.15
CA ILE A 133 -21.21 0.03 -7.80
C ILE A 133 -20.07 -0.05 -6.78
N GLN A 134 -19.17 -1.02 -6.92
CA GLN A 134 -17.99 -1.15 -6.06
C GLN A 134 -17.14 0.13 -6.05
N ASP A 135 -16.88 0.71 -7.23
CA ASP A 135 -16.12 1.96 -7.33
C ASP A 135 -16.82 3.11 -6.62
N ARG A 136 -18.14 3.26 -6.78
CA ARG A 136 -18.92 4.28 -6.07
C ARG A 136 -18.87 4.09 -4.57
N MET A 137 -18.94 2.84 -4.09
CA MET A 137 -18.82 2.53 -2.66
C MET A 137 -17.43 2.86 -2.12
N ILE A 138 -16.36 2.51 -2.85
CA ILE A 138 -14.98 2.87 -2.49
C ILE A 138 -14.83 4.38 -2.38
N TRP A 139 -15.32 5.13 -3.36
CA TRP A 139 -15.28 6.59 -3.32
C TRP A 139 -16.05 7.17 -2.14
N PHE A 140 -17.27 6.69 -1.91
CA PHE A 140 -18.11 7.16 -0.80
C PHE A 140 -17.43 6.93 0.55
N PHE A 141 -16.99 5.69 0.83
CA PHE A 141 -16.33 5.38 2.11
C PHE A 141 -14.97 6.04 2.26
N GLY A 142 -14.17 6.11 1.19
CA GLY A 142 -12.86 6.76 1.21
C GLY A 142 -12.96 8.26 1.50
N LEU A 143 -13.90 8.96 0.84
CA LEU A 143 -14.14 10.38 1.10
C LEU A 143 -14.72 10.62 2.50
N LEU A 144 -15.66 9.79 2.95
CA LEU A 144 -16.23 9.88 4.29
C LEU A 144 -15.14 9.72 5.37
N TYR A 145 -14.28 8.70 5.22
CA TYR A 145 -13.15 8.47 6.13
C TYR A 145 -12.14 9.63 6.11
N THR A 146 -11.75 10.10 4.93
CA THR A 146 -10.83 11.23 4.81
C THR A 146 -11.41 12.50 5.42
N GLY A 147 -12.70 12.77 5.20
CA GLY A 147 -13.41 13.89 5.83
C GLY A 147 -13.42 13.81 7.35
N PHE A 148 -13.65 12.61 7.90
CA PHE A 148 -13.55 12.37 9.34
C PHE A 148 -12.13 12.62 9.89
N CYS A 149 -11.09 12.12 9.20
CA CYS A 149 -9.70 12.37 9.58
C CYS A 149 -9.38 13.87 9.60
N VAL A 150 -9.76 14.60 8.54
CA VAL A 150 -9.55 16.06 8.44
C VAL A 150 -10.28 16.79 9.58
N PHE A 151 -11.54 16.44 9.84
CA PHE A 151 -12.30 17.03 10.95
C PHE A 151 -11.59 16.83 12.29
N PHE A 152 -11.14 15.60 12.58
CA PHE A 152 -10.43 15.30 13.82
C PHE A 152 -9.10 16.07 13.94
N ILE A 153 -8.31 16.11 12.87
CA ILE A 153 -7.05 16.87 12.83
C ILE A 153 -7.31 18.36 13.10
N MET A 154 -8.36 18.94 12.50
CA MET A 154 -8.71 20.33 12.73
C MET A 154 -9.12 20.60 14.19
N VAL A 155 -9.92 19.72 14.79
CA VAL A 155 -10.28 19.81 16.22
C VAL A 155 -9.04 19.69 17.10
N PHE A 156 -8.13 18.76 16.79
CA PHE A 156 -6.85 18.63 17.51
C PHE A 156 -6.03 19.91 17.40
N LEU A 157 -5.78 20.41 16.20
CA LEU A 157 -5.01 21.64 15.95
C LEU A 157 -5.58 22.86 16.67
N ALA A 158 -6.92 22.95 16.78
CA ALA A 158 -7.58 24.03 17.52
C ALA A 158 -7.30 23.99 19.05
N ASN A 159 -7.07 22.80 19.61
CA ASN A 159 -6.92 22.58 21.05
C ASN A 159 -5.47 22.62 21.55
N ILE A 160 -4.50 22.35 20.68
CA ILE A 160 -3.08 22.28 21.07
C ILE A 160 -2.42 23.66 21.18
N SER A 161 -1.41 23.77 22.05
CA SER A 161 -0.60 24.98 22.21
C SER A 161 0.26 25.23 20.96
N PRO A 162 0.48 26.50 20.52
CA PRO A 162 1.33 26.82 19.37
C PRO A 162 2.76 26.26 19.45
N ALA A 163 3.28 26.04 20.66
CA ALA A 163 4.60 25.45 20.88
C ALA A 163 4.69 24.00 20.36
N ASP A 164 3.59 23.26 20.42
CA ASP A 164 3.55 21.82 20.11
C ASP A 164 3.20 21.56 18.63
N HIS A 165 2.82 22.60 17.87
CA HIS A 165 2.42 22.50 16.46
C HIS A 165 3.55 21.96 15.57
N HIS A 166 4.77 22.44 15.80
CA HIS A 166 5.93 22.07 14.99
C HIS A 166 6.35 20.61 15.21
N GLY A 167 6.33 20.14 16.47
CA GLY A 167 6.68 18.75 16.78
C GLY A 167 5.72 17.75 16.13
N TRP A 168 4.41 18.05 16.18
CA TRP A 168 3.40 17.25 15.49
C TRP A 168 3.58 17.28 13.96
N ALA A 169 3.80 18.46 13.37
CA ALA A 169 3.98 18.60 11.93
C ALA A 169 5.23 17.86 11.42
N ILE A 170 6.36 17.96 12.14
CA ILE A 170 7.59 17.24 11.82
C ILE A 170 7.34 15.72 11.89
N SER A 171 6.68 15.25 12.95
CA SER A 171 6.33 13.83 13.09
C SER A 171 5.48 13.35 11.90
N GLY A 172 4.48 14.14 11.50
CA GLY A 172 3.64 13.82 10.35
C GLY A 172 4.43 13.76 9.03
N ILE A 173 5.31 14.72 8.78
CA ILE A 173 6.19 14.73 7.60
C ILE A 173 7.11 13.51 7.59
N VAL A 174 7.71 13.18 8.73
CA VAL A 174 8.58 11.99 8.86
C VAL A 174 7.81 10.73 8.53
N SER A 175 6.60 10.55 9.06
CA SER A 175 5.76 9.39 8.73
C SER A 175 5.45 9.32 7.22
N VAL A 176 5.07 10.44 6.60
CA VAL A 176 4.81 10.46 5.15
C VAL A 176 6.07 10.11 4.34
N VAL A 177 7.25 10.62 4.72
CA VAL A 177 8.51 10.30 4.05
C VAL A 177 8.87 8.83 4.23
N GLU A 178 8.65 8.28 5.43
CA GLU A 178 8.87 6.87 5.73
C GLU A 178 8.02 5.98 4.81
N ASP A 179 6.72 6.24 4.75
CA ASP A 179 5.76 5.44 3.98
C ASP A 179 5.91 5.62 2.46
N THR A 180 6.26 6.82 2.00
CA THR A 180 6.34 7.12 0.55
C THR A 180 7.71 6.88 -0.07
N ILE A 181 8.79 6.99 0.70
CA ILE A 181 10.15 6.93 0.16
C ILE A 181 10.92 5.78 0.78
N VAL A 182 11.00 5.72 2.12
CA VAL A 182 11.88 4.78 2.82
C VAL A 182 11.40 3.33 2.63
N ILE A 183 10.13 3.05 2.93
CA ILE A 183 9.57 1.70 2.82
C ILE A 183 9.63 1.19 1.37
N PRO A 184 9.15 1.91 0.33
CA PRO A 184 9.24 1.46 -1.06
C PRO A 184 10.68 1.26 -1.53
N PHE A 185 11.63 2.08 -1.06
CA PHE A 185 13.04 1.92 -1.36
C PHE A 185 13.61 0.64 -0.75
N CYS A 186 13.34 0.38 0.53
CA CYS A 186 13.71 -0.86 1.20
C CYS A 186 13.14 -2.07 0.48
N VAL A 187 11.84 -2.08 0.17
CA VAL A 187 11.19 -3.18 -0.58
C VAL A 187 11.82 -3.36 -1.95
N ALA A 188 12.06 -2.27 -2.68
CA ALA A 188 12.67 -2.31 -4.00
C ALA A 188 14.11 -2.85 -4.00
N LEU A 189 14.84 -2.67 -2.90
CA LEU A 189 16.19 -3.19 -2.72
C LEU A 189 16.19 -4.66 -2.26
N PHE A 190 15.45 -4.97 -1.20
CA PHE A 190 15.51 -6.28 -0.54
C PHE A 190 14.80 -7.38 -1.34
N VAL A 191 13.65 -7.11 -1.96
CA VAL A 191 12.88 -8.14 -2.68
C VAL A 191 13.69 -8.76 -3.84
N PRO A 192 14.33 -7.99 -4.74
CA PRO A 192 15.16 -8.57 -5.80
C PRO A 192 16.36 -9.34 -5.24
N VAL A 193 17.00 -8.86 -4.17
CA VAL A 193 18.14 -9.54 -3.53
C VAL A 193 17.71 -10.88 -2.94
N LEU A 194 16.61 -10.92 -2.21
CA LEU A 194 16.07 -12.18 -1.68
C LEU A 194 15.65 -13.13 -2.81
N ALA A 195 15.05 -12.60 -3.88
CA ALA A 195 14.69 -13.39 -5.06
C ALA A 195 15.93 -13.99 -5.76
N THR A 196 17.02 -13.24 -5.93
CA THR A 196 18.24 -13.77 -6.53
C THR A 196 18.95 -14.77 -5.63
N LEU A 197 18.99 -14.53 -4.32
CA LEU A 197 19.57 -15.46 -3.34
C LEU A 197 18.79 -16.78 -3.28
N THR A 198 17.46 -16.72 -3.23
CA THR A 198 16.61 -17.93 -3.25
C THR A 198 16.75 -18.69 -4.56
N LEU A 199 16.77 -18.01 -5.71
CA LEU A 199 17.02 -18.65 -7.00
C LEU A 199 18.41 -19.29 -7.05
N HIS A 200 19.44 -18.63 -6.51
CA HIS A 200 20.80 -19.17 -6.43
C HIS A 200 20.84 -20.41 -5.54
N PHE A 201 20.25 -20.35 -4.35
CA PHE A 201 20.16 -21.47 -3.43
C PHE A 201 19.44 -22.67 -4.04
N VAL A 202 18.28 -22.46 -4.68
CA VAL A 202 17.52 -23.52 -5.37
C VAL A 202 18.32 -24.11 -6.54
N SER A 203 19.04 -23.27 -7.30
CA SER A 203 19.90 -23.73 -8.40
C SER A 203 21.05 -24.60 -7.89
N CYS A 204 21.71 -24.21 -6.79
CA CYS A 204 22.76 -25.01 -6.16
C CYS A 204 22.21 -26.32 -5.60
N ALA A 205 21.07 -26.27 -4.89
CA ALA A 205 20.48 -27.44 -4.24
C ALA A 205 20.02 -28.50 -5.24
N LYS A 206 19.43 -28.09 -6.37
CA LYS A 206 18.92 -29.03 -7.37
C LYS A 206 20.01 -29.51 -8.34
N LYS A 207 21.20 -28.89 -8.38
CA LYS A 207 22.21 -29.08 -9.44
C LYS A 207 21.64 -28.99 -10.87
N VAL A 208 20.46 -28.39 -11.02
CA VAL A 208 19.82 -28.23 -12.32
C VAL A 208 20.46 -27.00 -12.95
N GLU A 209 21.04 -27.20 -14.12
CA GLU A 209 21.60 -26.12 -14.91
C GLU A 209 20.49 -25.08 -15.16
N LYS A 210 20.76 -23.82 -14.84
CA LYS A 210 19.80 -22.71 -14.95
C LYS A 210 19.13 -22.64 -16.33
N GLN A 211 19.82 -23.11 -17.37
CA GLN A 211 19.29 -23.18 -18.73
C GLN A 211 18.12 -24.17 -18.87
N GLU A 212 18.14 -25.30 -18.17
CA GLU A 212 17.14 -26.35 -18.31
C GLU A 212 15.79 -25.93 -17.70
N LEU A 213 15.81 -25.23 -16.55
CA LEU A 213 14.60 -24.66 -15.95
C LEU A 213 13.96 -23.57 -16.83
N ILE A 214 14.78 -22.74 -17.48
CA ILE A 214 14.28 -21.73 -18.42
C ILE A 214 13.69 -22.41 -19.66
N ARG A 215 14.28 -23.51 -20.12
CA ARG A 215 13.79 -24.31 -21.25
C ARG A 215 12.44 -24.96 -20.94
N GLN A 216 12.32 -25.62 -19.79
CA GLN A 216 11.08 -26.26 -19.33
C GLN A 216 9.93 -25.26 -19.16
N ARG A 217 10.19 -24.11 -18.52
CA ARG A 217 9.16 -23.07 -18.35
C ARG A 217 8.74 -22.46 -19.70
N ARG A 218 9.67 -22.31 -20.64
CA ARG A 218 9.33 -21.83 -22.00
C ARG A 218 8.44 -22.83 -22.73
N GLN A 219 8.69 -24.13 -22.58
CA GLN A 219 7.85 -25.19 -23.14
C GLN A 219 6.45 -25.20 -22.52
N GLN A 220 6.34 -25.12 -21.19
CA GLN A 220 5.03 -25.01 -20.51
C GLN A 220 4.23 -23.79 -20.96
N ILE A 221 4.85 -22.61 -21.04
CA ILE A 221 4.17 -21.39 -21.51
C ILE A 221 3.71 -21.56 -22.97
N HIS A 222 4.48 -22.28 -23.79
CA HIS A 222 4.09 -22.53 -25.17
C HIS A 222 2.91 -23.49 -25.26
N GLU A 223 2.87 -24.56 -24.47
CA GLU A 223 1.72 -25.46 -24.41
C GLU A 223 0.47 -24.76 -23.86
N GLU A 224 0.59 -23.97 -22.79
CA GLU A 224 -0.53 -23.17 -22.26
C GLU A 224 -0.99 -22.08 -23.24
N GLY A 225 -0.07 -21.48 -24.00
CA GLY A 225 -0.38 -20.51 -25.05
C GLY A 225 -1.09 -21.12 -26.26
N ILE A 226 -0.72 -22.36 -26.64
CA ILE A 226 -1.36 -23.10 -27.74
C ILE A 226 -2.75 -23.57 -27.32
N LEU A 227 -2.94 -24.02 -26.06
CA LEU A 227 -4.24 -24.41 -25.52
C LEU A 227 -5.22 -23.24 -25.28
N THR A 228 -4.74 -21.99 -25.33
CA THR A 228 -5.57 -20.80 -25.10
C THR A 228 -5.90 -20.00 -26.37
N LEU A 229 -5.38 -20.40 -27.53
CA LEU A 229 -5.86 -19.89 -28.82
C LEU A 229 -6.99 -20.81 -29.32
N PRO A 230 -8.27 -20.41 -29.20
CA PRO A 230 -9.29 -21.05 -30.01
C PRO A 230 -8.88 -20.84 -31.47
N VAL A 231 -8.83 -21.92 -32.22
CA VAL A 231 -8.76 -21.91 -33.67
C VAL A 231 -9.99 -21.12 -34.13
N VAL A 232 -9.80 -19.82 -34.36
CA VAL A 232 -10.73 -19.02 -35.15
C VAL A 232 -10.49 -19.47 -36.59
N SER A 233 -11.09 -20.59 -36.94
CA SER A 233 -11.37 -20.94 -38.33
C SER A 233 -12.35 -19.89 -38.84
N VAL A 234 -11.80 -18.96 -39.62
CA VAL A 234 -12.53 -18.04 -40.51
C VAL A 234 -13.29 -18.86 -41.55
#